data_AF-A0A9X2MU19-F1
#
_entry.id   AF-A0A9X2MU19-F1
#
_cell.length_a   1.000
_cell.length_b   1.000
_cell.length_c   1.000
_cell.angle_alpha   90.00
_cell.angle_beta   90.00
_cell.angle_gamma   90.00
#
_symmetry.space_group_name_H-M   'P 1'
#
loop_
_entity.id
_entity.type
_entity.pdbx_description
1 polymer ?
#
loop_
_entity_poly.entity_id
_entity_poly.type
_entity_poly.pdbx_seq_one_letter_code
_entity_poly.pdbx_strand_id
1 'polypeptide(L)'
;MKGQRTRIEIRFAALLAFMTAVILSVSACSNAIPANPVIGEEPAGSSEQDAKPLETAVIAEPAEDEADPEPAAIDYVGELELPLIGATGYTTVRSELKGQPDKNSKAVVTLEPGTAFVILEEEGDWWLVERDGQTGWLPHRYCFVNLPDVIPSIIYDNTNTYASKFHSSHKSIPNITNESLYEGNAYNERLGREQYIMPVLYTMSKKIHKAQQLALKSGHSLKIYEAFRPYSVQKSVAAELMALAQKDPAVMEGISTPPWGLSWFIVDGTSNHQRGYAIDVSLVKVHSEIKEVIGSYNATRITDYTEYEMPTPIHELSKASAIFTESVPVHSDTAWRDAVPSASMNEPAFALQAYCTDAGLTPLASEWWHFNDLEAKSQVENKKSTGQFILSEVMSSPPTQKKVAS
;
A
#
# COMPACT_ATOMS: atom_id res chain seq x y z
N MET A 1 -3.98 46.06 59.66
CA MET A 1 -3.41 44.75 59.27
C MET A 1 -3.44 44.73 57.74
N LYS A 2 -2.38 45.01 56.96
CA LYS A 2 -1.01 44.45 56.85
C LYS A 2 -0.97 42.97 56.45
N GLY A 3 -0.31 42.69 55.30
CA GLY A 3 -0.19 41.38 54.64
C GLY A 3 -1.23 41.20 53.51
N GLN A 4 -0.89 40.82 52.28
CA GLN A 4 0.41 40.47 51.70
C GLN A 4 0.38 40.79 50.18
N ARG A 5 1.40 41.50 49.66
CA ARG A 5 1.66 41.65 48.21
C ARG A 5 2.96 40.92 47.90
N THR A 6 2.93 39.96 46.98
CA THR A 6 4.13 39.21 46.58
C THR A 6 4.76 39.89 45.36
N ARG A 7 5.96 40.45 45.53
CA ARG A 7 6.89 40.76 44.45
C ARG A 7 7.90 39.62 44.35
N ILE A 8 8.17 39.10 43.16
CA ILE A 8 9.50 38.56 42.81
C ILE A 8 9.79 39.00 41.38
N GLU A 9 10.91 39.69 41.19
CA GLU A 9 11.42 40.06 39.87
C GLU A 9 12.96 40.14 39.92
N ILE A 10 13.58 39.81 38.77
CA ILE A 10 14.95 40.09 38.30
C ILE A 10 16.21 39.39 38.89
N ARG A 11 16.98 38.84 37.92
CA ARG A 11 18.45 38.65 37.78
C ARG A 11 19.12 37.33 38.21
N PHE A 12 19.60 36.59 37.20
CA PHE A 12 21.06 36.51 36.92
C PHE A 12 21.32 36.34 35.40
N ALA A 13 22.39 36.95 34.90
CA ALA A 13 23.03 36.69 33.58
C ALA A 13 24.29 35.82 33.82
N ALA A 14 25.06 35.26 32.87
CA ALA A 14 25.14 35.30 31.39
C ALA A 14 25.49 33.84 30.91
N LEU A 15 25.81 33.46 29.66
CA LEU A 15 26.80 33.99 28.72
C LEU A 15 26.66 33.32 27.32
N LEU A 16 26.51 34.14 26.28
CA LEU A 16 27.14 34.09 24.94
C LEU A 16 27.88 32.78 24.54
N ALA A 17 27.38 31.94 23.65
CA ALA A 17 27.37 32.05 22.17
C ALA A 17 28.75 31.98 21.48
N PHE A 18 28.96 30.94 20.66
CA PHE A 18 30.05 30.84 19.69
C PHE A 18 29.48 30.35 18.35
N MET A 19 29.65 31.15 17.30
CA MET A 19 29.25 30.83 15.93
C MET A 19 30.43 31.20 15.03
N THR A 20 30.95 30.25 14.26
CA THR A 20 31.97 30.51 13.23
C THR A 20 31.66 29.72 11.98
N ALA A 21 31.75 30.40 10.84
CA ALA A 21 31.27 29.90 9.55
C ALA A 21 32.28 28.95 8.90
N VAL A 22 31.75 28.05 8.04
CA VAL A 22 32.53 27.40 6.98
C VAL A 22 32.06 27.99 5.65
N ILE A 23 33.00 28.60 4.92
CA ILE A 23 32.76 29.21 3.60
C ILE A 23 33.22 28.23 2.52
N LEU A 24 32.44 28.12 1.44
CA LEU A 24 32.81 27.36 0.24
C LEU A 24 34.06 27.92 -0.44
N SER A 25 34.93 27.04 -0.91
CA SER A 25 35.84 27.34 -2.02
C SER A 25 35.73 26.27 -3.10
N VAL A 26 35.54 26.72 -4.33
CA VAL A 26 35.53 25.89 -5.54
C VAL A 26 36.84 26.15 -6.29
N SER A 27 37.52 25.10 -6.73
CA SER A 27 38.54 25.19 -7.79
C SER A 27 38.78 23.81 -8.39
N ALA A 28 38.38 23.66 -9.64
CA ALA A 28 38.83 22.57 -10.50
C ALA A 28 40.00 23.06 -11.37
N CYS A 29 41.00 22.22 -11.58
CA CYS A 29 41.96 22.35 -12.68
C CYS A 29 42.49 20.96 -13.06
N SER A 30 42.83 20.78 -14.34
CA SER A 30 42.86 19.48 -15.02
C SER A 30 44.27 18.90 -15.27
N ASN A 31 44.30 17.60 -15.57
CA ASN A 31 45.25 16.88 -16.44
C ASN A 31 46.77 16.96 -16.15
N ALA A 32 47.40 15.80 -15.87
CA ALA A 32 48.36 15.16 -16.80
C ALA A 32 48.90 13.79 -16.30
N ILE A 33 48.89 12.81 -17.22
CA ILE A 33 49.71 11.58 -17.32
C ILE A 33 51.05 11.99 -18.02
N PRO A 34 52.26 11.35 -17.88
CA PRO A 34 52.55 9.91 -17.71
C PRO A 34 53.79 9.46 -16.87
N ALA A 35 54.02 8.13 -16.88
CA ALA A 35 55.30 7.40 -17.03
C ALA A 35 56.18 7.01 -15.80
N ASN A 36 56.40 5.68 -15.69
CA ASN A 36 57.56 5.04 -15.07
C ASN A 36 58.87 5.38 -15.80
N PRO A 37 60.02 5.17 -15.13
CA PRO A 37 61.02 4.27 -15.71
C PRO A 37 61.52 3.17 -14.75
N VAL A 38 62.31 2.25 -15.31
CA VAL A 38 62.80 0.98 -14.71
C VAL A 38 64.35 1.02 -14.63
N ILE A 39 64.96 0.03 -13.95
CA ILE A 39 66.33 -0.55 -14.12
C ILE A 39 67.34 -0.29 -12.98
N GLY A 40 68.08 -1.37 -12.62
CA GLY A 40 69.28 -1.40 -11.76
C GLY A 40 69.26 -2.56 -10.75
N GLU A 41 69.35 -3.84 -11.16
CA GLU A 41 70.60 -4.64 -11.36
C GLU A 41 71.53 -4.78 -10.14
N GLU A 42 71.48 -5.97 -9.50
CA GLU A 42 72.55 -6.95 -9.18
C GLU A 42 73.99 -6.53 -8.74
N PRO A 43 74.91 -7.45 -8.32
CA PRO A 43 74.85 -8.93 -8.15
C PRO A 43 75.12 -9.35 -6.66
N ALA A 44 75.60 -10.54 -6.21
CA ALA A 44 76.08 -11.81 -6.77
C ALA A 44 76.03 -12.93 -5.68
N GLY A 45 76.31 -14.21 -6.04
CA GLY A 45 77.07 -15.13 -5.15
C GLY A 45 76.65 -16.62 -5.02
N SER A 46 77.28 -17.50 -5.83
CA SER A 46 77.66 -18.91 -5.56
C SER A 46 76.64 -20.04 -5.21
N SER A 47 76.67 -21.11 -6.02
CA SER A 47 76.68 -22.59 -5.73
C SER A 47 76.03 -23.15 -4.44
N GLU A 48 75.43 -24.36 -4.40
CA GLU A 48 75.65 -25.60 -5.18
C GLU A 48 74.42 -26.55 -5.11
N GLN A 49 74.48 -27.75 -5.70
CA GLN A 49 73.33 -28.66 -5.91
C GLN A 49 73.01 -29.66 -4.77
N ASP A 50 71.82 -30.27 -4.91
CA ASP A 50 71.34 -31.56 -4.37
C ASP A 50 70.79 -31.68 -2.92
N ALA A 51 69.45 -31.65 -2.83
CA ALA A 51 68.67 -32.48 -1.91
C ALA A 51 67.35 -32.92 -2.57
N LYS A 52 66.97 -34.20 -2.39
CA LYS A 52 65.71 -34.78 -2.90
C LYS A 52 64.49 -34.37 -2.05
N PRO A 53 63.27 -34.38 -2.63
CA PRO A 53 62.13 -33.68 -2.06
C PRO A 53 61.53 -34.38 -0.82
N LEU A 54 61.02 -33.57 0.10
CA LEU A 54 60.08 -34.01 1.14
C LEU A 54 58.65 -33.75 0.63
N GLU A 55 57.75 -34.73 0.82
CA GLU A 55 56.36 -34.60 0.42
C GLU A 55 55.64 -33.50 1.24
N THR A 56 55.17 -32.46 0.54
CA THR A 56 54.19 -31.53 1.10
C THR A 56 52.81 -31.96 0.59
N ALA A 57 51.99 -32.52 1.48
CA ALA A 57 50.64 -32.93 1.13
C ALA A 57 49.80 -31.69 0.75
N VAL A 58 49.43 -31.58 -0.52
CA VAL A 58 48.45 -30.60 -0.97
C VAL A 58 47.09 -31.09 -0.49
N ILE A 59 46.56 -30.43 0.54
CA ILE A 59 45.15 -30.58 0.91
C ILE A 59 44.36 -29.95 -0.23
N ALA A 60 43.68 -30.77 -1.04
CA ALA A 60 42.74 -30.26 -2.02
C ALA A 60 41.60 -29.57 -1.28
N GLU A 61 41.33 -28.31 -1.63
CA GLU A 61 40.09 -27.66 -1.24
C GLU A 61 38.92 -28.51 -1.80
N PRO A 62 37.85 -28.72 -1.02
CA PRO A 62 36.68 -29.42 -1.55
C PRO A 62 36.14 -28.60 -2.72
N ALA A 63 35.87 -29.26 -3.84
CA ALA A 63 35.20 -28.61 -4.97
C ALA A 63 33.91 -27.97 -4.45
N GLU A 64 33.72 -26.68 -4.77
CA GLU A 64 32.43 -26.03 -4.56
C GLU A 64 31.40 -26.83 -5.38
N ASP A 65 30.43 -27.40 -4.68
CA ASP A 65 29.31 -28.12 -5.29
C ASP A 65 28.56 -27.08 -6.13
N GLU A 66 28.66 -27.16 -7.46
CA GLU A 66 27.98 -26.21 -8.35
C GLU A 66 26.47 -26.37 -8.13
N ALA A 67 25.92 -25.48 -7.31
CA ALA A 67 24.52 -25.48 -6.97
C ALA A 67 23.69 -25.45 -8.25
N ASP A 68 22.80 -26.43 -8.41
CA ASP A 68 21.87 -26.53 -9.54
C ASP A 68 21.29 -25.13 -9.84
N PRO A 69 21.36 -24.65 -11.09
CA PRO A 69 20.94 -23.29 -11.42
C PRO A 69 19.50 -23.06 -10.97
N GLU A 70 19.30 -22.03 -10.16
CA GLU A 70 18.01 -21.74 -9.54
C GLU A 70 16.93 -21.64 -10.64
N PRO A 71 15.80 -22.35 -10.50
CA PRO A 71 14.85 -22.51 -11.60
C PRO A 71 14.30 -21.14 -12.03
N ALA A 72 14.30 -20.90 -13.34
CA ALA A 72 13.87 -19.64 -13.92
C ALA A 72 12.47 -19.23 -13.43
N ALA A 73 12.32 -17.93 -13.14
CA ALA A 73 11.08 -17.36 -12.65
C ALA A 73 9.95 -17.50 -13.70
N ILE A 74 8.77 -17.88 -13.22
CA ILE A 74 7.60 -18.18 -14.08
C ILE A 74 6.49 -17.13 -13.91
N ASP A 75 5.67 -16.94 -14.93
CA ASP A 75 4.43 -16.16 -14.78
C ASP A 75 3.43 -16.97 -13.93
N TYR A 76 2.86 -16.35 -12.90
CA TYR A 76 1.79 -16.99 -12.12
C TYR A 76 0.48 -17.00 -12.90
N VAL A 77 -0.26 -18.11 -12.83
CA VAL A 77 -1.57 -18.28 -13.47
C VAL A 77 -2.61 -18.52 -12.38
N GLY A 78 -3.43 -17.50 -12.09
CA GLY A 78 -4.48 -17.56 -11.08
C GLY A 78 -5.40 -16.34 -11.12
N GLU A 79 -6.18 -16.15 -10.05
CA GLU A 79 -7.12 -15.03 -9.91
C GLU A 79 -6.44 -13.72 -9.45
N LEU A 80 -5.12 -13.75 -9.25
CA LEU A 80 -4.23 -12.66 -8.78
C LEU A 80 -2.96 -12.63 -9.65
N GLU A 81 -2.14 -11.58 -9.56
CA GLU A 81 -0.90 -11.45 -10.34
C GLU A 81 0.25 -12.30 -9.74
N LEU A 82 0.25 -12.45 -8.41
CA LEU A 82 1.16 -13.34 -7.68
C LEU A 82 0.36 -14.32 -6.80
N PRO A 83 0.93 -15.49 -6.44
CA PRO A 83 0.23 -16.49 -5.62
C PRO A 83 -0.09 -15.95 -4.23
N LEU A 84 -1.25 -16.33 -3.71
CA LEU A 84 -1.73 -15.91 -2.38
C LEU A 84 -0.80 -16.37 -1.24
N ILE A 85 -0.18 -17.55 -1.37
CA ILE A 85 0.67 -18.11 -0.32
C ILE A 85 1.90 -17.21 -0.09
N GLY A 86 2.23 -16.97 1.17
CA GLY A 86 3.26 -16.02 1.59
C GLY A 86 2.82 -14.55 1.51
N ALA A 87 1.54 -14.24 1.25
CA ALA A 87 1.03 -12.87 1.36
C ALA A 87 0.64 -12.54 2.81
N THR A 88 0.65 -11.26 3.16
CA THR A 88 0.10 -10.74 4.40
C THR A 88 -1.42 -10.70 4.29
N GLY A 89 -2.09 -11.32 5.25
CA GLY A 89 -3.50 -11.11 5.52
C GLY A 89 -3.73 -10.43 6.86
N TYR A 90 -4.93 -9.89 7.06
CA TYR A 90 -5.34 -9.26 8.32
C TYR A 90 -6.72 -9.72 8.75
N THR A 91 -6.91 -9.91 10.05
CA THR A 91 -8.23 -10.17 10.64
C THR A 91 -9.10 -8.91 10.63
N THR A 92 -10.24 -8.94 9.96
CA THR A 92 -11.15 -7.77 9.95
C THR A 92 -11.97 -7.64 11.23
N VAL A 93 -12.06 -8.74 11.98
CA VAL A 93 -12.91 -8.97 13.15
C VAL A 93 -12.23 -10.01 14.05
N ARG A 94 -12.57 -10.04 15.35
CA ARG A 94 -12.08 -11.05 16.30
C ARG A 94 -12.33 -12.46 15.75
N SER A 95 -11.27 -13.26 15.58
CA SER A 95 -11.33 -14.51 14.83
C SER A 95 -10.60 -15.64 15.56
N GLU A 96 -11.29 -16.77 15.72
CA GLU A 96 -10.73 -17.99 16.28
C GLU A 96 -10.02 -18.78 15.17
N LEU A 97 -8.72 -19.00 15.29
CA LEU A 97 -8.02 -19.95 14.43
C LEU A 97 -8.45 -21.36 14.83
N LYS A 98 -8.98 -22.13 13.88
CA LYS A 98 -9.49 -23.49 14.06
C LYS A 98 -8.39 -24.52 13.79
N GLY A 99 -8.43 -25.65 14.49
CA GLY A 99 -7.44 -26.72 14.27
C GLY A 99 -7.57 -27.44 12.92
N GLN A 100 -8.67 -27.22 12.19
CA GLN A 100 -9.03 -27.80 10.88
C GLN A 100 -9.94 -26.79 10.13
N PRO A 101 -10.12 -26.88 8.80
CA PRO A 101 -11.02 -26.01 8.01
C PRO A 101 -12.52 -26.35 8.22
N ASP A 102 -12.95 -26.47 9.49
CA ASP A 102 -14.33 -26.69 9.92
C ASP A 102 -14.69 -25.70 11.03
N LYS A 103 -15.84 -25.04 10.88
CA LYS A 103 -16.43 -24.15 11.89
C LYS A 103 -16.66 -24.82 13.25
N ASN A 104 -16.88 -26.13 13.27
CA ASN A 104 -17.09 -26.92 14.49
C ASN A 104 -15.78 -27.41 15.12
N SER A 105 -14.65 -27.23 14.43
CA SER A 105 -13.33 -27.58 14.97
C SER A 105 -12.98 -26.72 16.19
N LYS A 106 -12.11 -27.24 17.04
CA LYS A 106 -11.66 -26.54 18.25
C LYS A 106 -10.82 -25.32 17.85
N ALA A 107 -11.00 -24.22 18.58
CA ALA A 107 -10.11 -23.07 18.48
C ALA A 107 -8.73 -23.42 19.07
N VAL A 108 -7.67 -22.98 18.40
CA VAL A 108 -6.27 -23.08 18.83
C VAL A 108 -5.88 -21.78 19.55
N VAL A 109 -6.12 -20.65 18.88
CA VAL A 109 -5.85 -19.29 19.38
C VAL A 109 -6.93 -18.33 18.86
N THR A 110 -7.08 -17.17 19.50
CA THR A 110 -7.94 -16.09 18.99
C THR A 110 -7.09 -14.88 18.64
N LEU A 111 -7.28 -14.36 17.43
CA LEU A 111 -6.71 -13.11 16.96
C LEU A 111 -7.74 -11.98 17.10
N GLU A 112 -7.28 -10.79 17.50
CA GLU A 112 -8.12 -9.58 17.56
C GLU A 112 -8.32 -8.99 16.16
N PRO A 113 -9.25 -8.02 15.95
CA PRO A 113 -9.29 -7.26 14.70
C PRO A 113 -7.98 -6.48 14.49
N GLY A 114 -7.48 -6.45 13.25
CA GLY A 114 -6.27 -5.73 12.85
C GLY A 114 -4.97 -6.53 12.97
N THR A 115 -5.00 -7.76 13.50
CA THR A 115 -3.81 -8.62 13.60
C THR A 115 -3.38 -9.10 12.21
N ALA A 116 -2.14 -8.81 11.83
CA ALA A 116 -1.50 -9.36 10.64
C ALA A 116 -1.15 -10.84 10.82
N PHE A 117 -1.15 -11.60 9.72
CA PHE A 117 -0.70 -12.99 9.66
C PHE A 117 -0.14 -13.30 8.27
N VAL A 118 0.66 -14.37 8.14
CA VAL A 118 1.07 -14.91 6.84
C VAL A 118 0.10 -16.01 6.39
N ILE A 119 -0.26 -16.03 5.11
CA ILE A 119 -1.12 -17.07 4.52
C ILE A 119 -0.26 -18.25 4.07
N LEU A 120 -0.52 -19.45 4.61
CA LEU A 120 0.24 -20.67 4.36
C LEU A 120 -0.43 -21.62 3.37
N GLU A 121 -1.76 -21.74 3.43
CA GLU A 121 -2.54 -22.62 2.54
C GLU A 121 -3.96 -22.09 2.35
N GLU A 122 -4.60 -22.47 1.24
CA GLU A 122 -6.00 -22.19 0.94
C GLU A 122 -6.74 -23.51 0.63
N GLU A 123 -7.79 -23.81 1.38
CA GLU A 123 -8.66 -24.98 1.18
C GLU A 123 -10.12 -24.52 1.19
N GLY A 124 -10.72 -24.40 0.00
CA GLY A 124 -12.10 -23.95 -0.17
C GLY A 124 -12.34 -22.54 0.38
N ASP A 125 -13.21 -22.43 1.39
CA ASP A 125 -13.55 -21.16 2.07
C ASP A 125 -12.57 -20.75 3.19
N TRP A 126 -11.47 -21.50 3.38
CA TRP A 126 -10.57 -21.38 4.52
C TRP A 126 -9.12 -21.11 4.10
N TRP A 127 -8.42 -20.34 4.92
CA TRP A 127 -6.96 -20.25 4.87
C TRP A 127 -6.33 -20.83 6.12
N LEU A 128 -5.25 -21.57 5.94
CA LEU A 128 -4.28 -21.84 6.99
C LEU A 128 -3.38 -20.62 7.13
N VAL A 129 -3.31 -20.06 8.32
CA VAL A 129 -2.51 -18.86 8.59
C VAL A 129 -1.56 -19.11 9.75
N GLU A 130 -0.46 -18.36 9.79
CA GLU A 130 0.49 -18.36 10.91
C GLU A 130 0.68 -16.95 11.48
N ARG A 131 0.75 -16.89 12.81
CA ARG A 131 1.10 -15.70 13.58
C ARG A 131 1.83 -16.10 14.86
N ASP A 132 3.00 -15.50 15.10
CA ASP A 132 3.83 -15.68 16.29
C ASP A 132 4.12 -17.17 16.62
N GLY A 133 4.38 -17.98 15.59
CA GLY A 133 4.63 -19.42 15.69
C GLY A 133 3.39 -20.27 15.92
N GLN A 134 2.19 -19.68 15.91
CA GLN A 134 0.91 -20.40 16.05
C GLN A 134 0.20 -20.48 14.70
N THR A 135 -0.25 -21.68 14.36
CA THR A 135 -0.88 -21.98 13.07
C THR A 135 -2.32 -22.45 13.26
N GLY A 136 -3.22 -22.02 12.38
CA GLY A 136 -4.59 -22.55 12.32
C GLY A 136 -5.43 -21.95 11.20
N TRP A 137 -6.63 -22.51 11.03
CA TRP A 137 -7.53 -22.21 9.91
C TRP A 137 -8.53 -21.10 10.24
N LEU A 138 -8.74 -20.16 9.33
CA LEU A 138 -9.81 -19.17 9.44
C LEU A 138 -10.62 -19.06 8.12
N PRO A 139 -11.91 -18.67 8.18
CA PRO A 139 -12.72 -18.45 6.99
C PRO A 139 -12.31 -17.15 6.28
N HIS A 140 -11.76 -17.26 5.07
CA HIS A 140 -11.04 -16.17 4.39
C HIS A 140 -11.91 -14.98 4.00
N ARG A 141 -13.22 -15.18 3.82
CA ARG A 141 -14.18 -14.10 3.53
C ARG A 141 -14.23 -12.98 4.58
N TYR A 142 -13.75 -13.22 5.81
CA TYR A 142 -13.63 -12.17 6.85
C TYR A 142 -12.20 -11.66 7.04
N CYS A 143 -11.32 -11.89 6.07
CA CYS A 143 -9.93 -11.46 6.10
C CYS A 143 -9.66 -10.45 5.00
N PHE A 144 -8.77 -9.50 5.31
CA PHE A 144 -8.14 -8.71 4.27
C PHE A 144 -6.92 -9.46 3.71
N VAL A 145 -6.55 -9.13 2.47
CA VAL A 145 -5.24 -9.41 1.88
C VAL A 145 -4.57 -8.08 1.52
N ASN A 146 -3.27 -7.96 1.75
CA ASN A 146 -2.50 -6.77 1.34
C ASN A 146 -2.34 -6.76 -0.18
N LEU A 147 -2.92 -5.78 -0.88
CA LEU A 147 -2.92 -5.73 -2.35
C LEU A 147 -1.51 -5.77 -2.99
N PRO A 148 -0.48 -5.06 -2.50
CA PRO A 148 0.85 -5.07 -3.10
C PRO A 148 1.50 -6.46 -3.14
N ASP A 149 1.18 -7.33 -2.19
CA ASP A 149 1.73 -8.69 -2.10
C ASP A 149 1.24 -9.56 -3.28
N VAL A 150 0.03 -9.27 -3.80
CA VAL A 150 -0.69 -10.12 -4.76
C VAL A 150 -0.96 -9.46 -6.11
N ILE A 151 -0.84 -8.13 -6.21
CA ILE A 151 -0.99 -7.34 -7.44
C ILE A 151 0.06 -6.20 -7.45
N PRO A 152 1.36 -6.51 -7.60
CA PRO A 152 2.44 -5.52 -7.55
C PRO A 152 2.47 -4.54 -8.73
N SER A 153 1.75 -4.79 -9.83
CA SER A 153 1.70 -3.88 -10.99
C SER A 153 0.88 -2.60 -10.75
N ILE A 154 0.05 -2.57 -9.71
CA ILE A 154 -0.68 -1.36 -9.29
C ILE A 154 0.31 -0.37 -8.65
N ILE A 155 0.09 0.92 -8.92
CA ILE A 155 0.81 1.98 -8.22
C ILE A 155 0.07 2.27 -6.91
N TYR A 156 0.73 2.04 -5.78
CA TYR A 156 0.18 2.35 -4.46
C TYR A 156 0.76 3.67 -3.96
N ASP A 157 -0.12 4.57 -3.50
CA ASP A 157 0.27 5.89 -3.00
C ASP A 157 -0.71 6.32 -1.89
N ASN A 158 -0.57 5.73 -0.69
CA ASN A 158 -1.48 6.03 0.41
C ASN A 158 -1.20 7.43 0.99
N THR A 159 -1.71 8.46 0.30
CA THR A 159 -1.50 9.86 0.68
C THR A 159 -1.93 10.18 2.10
N ASN A 160 -2.90 9.45 2.66
CA ASN A 160 -3.38 9.68 4.02
C ASN A 160 -2.38 9.23 5.10
N THR A 161 -1.31 8.50 4.75
CA THR A 161 -0.23 8.16 5.70
C THR A 161 0.90 9.18 5.75
N TYR A 162 0.92 10.19 4.87
CA TYR A 162 2.03 11.16 4.82
C TYR A 162 1.65 12.61 4.49
N ALA A 163 0.67 12.85 3.61
CA ALA A 163 0.20 14.18 3.23
C ALA A 163 -1.20 14.10 2.58
N SER A 164 -2.23 13.90 3.42
CA SER A 164 -3.61 13.62 3.01
C SER A 164 -4.15 14.63 1.99
N LYS A 165 -4.87 14.10 0.98
CA LYS A 165 -5.42 14.91 -0.12
C LYS A 165 -6.85 15.38 0.09
N PHE A 166 -7.49 15.06 1.22
CA PHE A 166 -8.84 15.54 1.48
C PHE A 166 -8.92 17.06 1.42
N HIS A 167 -9.81 17.56 0.56
CA HIS A 167 -10.21 18.96 0.44
C HIS A 167 -11.74 19.01 0.43
N SER A 168 -12.33 20.20 0.54
CA SER A 168 -13.73 20.38 0.17
C SER A 168 -13.93 21.75 -0.47
N SER A 169 -14.63 21.76 -1.61
CA SER A 169 -14.80 22.93 -2.48
C SER A 169 -13.45 23.59 -2.81
N HIS A 170 -12.44 22.75 -3.07
CA HIS A 170 -11.04 23.09 -3.33
C HIS A 170 -10.31 23.83 -2.19
N LYS A 171 -10.84 23.77 -0.97
CA LYS A 171 -10.24 24.36 0.25
C LYS A 171 -9.69 23.26 1.15
N SER A 172 -8.54 23.54 1.74
CA SER A 172 -7.91 22.65 2.72
C SER A 172 -8.77 22.53 3.98
N ILE A 173 -8.95 21.30 4.44
CA ILE A 173 -9.62 20.95 5.69
C ILE A 173 -8.57 21.03 6.82
N PRO A 174 -8.78 21.89 7.84
CA PRO A 174 -7.85 22.02 8.97
C PRO A 174 -7.55 20.68 9.63
N ASN A 175 -6.31 20.48 10.07
CA ASN A 175 -5.83 19.25 10.73
C ASN A 175 -5.95 17.96 9.89
N ILE A 176 -6.30 18.06 8.60
CA ILE A 176 -6.51 16.91 7.70
C ILE A 176 -5.70 17.05 6.42
N THR A 177 -5.77 18.18 5.71
CA THR A 177 -5.07 18.35 4.44
C THR A 177 -3.56 18.49 4.65
N ASN A 178 -2.77 17.76 3.86
CA ASN A 178 -1.30 17.67 3.94
C ASN A 178 -0.75 17.10 5.27
N GLU A 179 -1.60 16.58 6.14
CA GLU A 179 -1.19 15.89 7.37
C GLU A 179 -1.03 14.37 7.13
N SER A 180 -0.19 13.72 7.95
CA SER A 180 -0.22 12.26 8.11
C SER A 180 -1.33 11.90 9.10
N LEU A 181 -2.29 11.09 8.68
CA LEU A 181 -3.47 10.76 9.47
C LEU A 181 -3.32 9.44 10.25
N TYR A 182 -2.46 8.52 9.77
CA TYR A 182 -2.16 7.23 10.39
C TYR A 182 -0.87 6.60 9.82
N GLU A 183 -0.26 5.68 10.57
CA GLU A 183 0.81 4.81 10.06
C GLU A 183 0.22 3.77 9.10
N GLY A 184 0.86 3.55 7.95
CA GLY A 184 0.39 2.60 6.95
C GLY A 184 1.42 2.32 5.85
N ASN A 185 2.70 2.28 6.22
CA ASN A 185 3.83 1.93 5.34
C ASN A 185 4.82 1.10 6.17
N ALA A 186 5.38 0.04 5.57
CA ALA A 186 6.37 -0.83 6.19
C ALA A 186 7.22 -1.54 5.14
N TYR A 187 8.38 -2.06 5.57
CA TYR A 187 9.22 -2.88 4.70
C TYR A 187 8.50 -4.18 4.34
N ASN A 188 8.42 -4.45 3.04
CA ASN A 188 7.76 -5.61 2.50
C ASN A 188 8.82 -6.61 2.00
N GLU A 189 9.15 -7.60 2.83
CA GLU A 189 10.14 -8.65 2.55
C GLU A 189 9.84 -9.41 1.24
N ARG A 190 8.56 -9.56 0.87
CA ARG A 190 8.15 -10.19 -0.39
C ARG A 190 8.50 -9.36 -1.62
N LEU A 191 8.48 -8.03 -1.52
CA LEU A 191 8.79 -7.10 -2.62
C LEU A 191 10.22 -6.51 -2.55
N GLY A 192 10.95 -6.75 -1.46
CA GLY A 192 12.29 -6.21 -1.22
C GLY A 192 12.36 -4.68 -1.09
N ARG A 193 11.28 -4.05 -0.60
CA ARG A 193 11.15 -2.57 -0.54
C ARG A 193 10.12 -2.11 0.48
N GLU A 194 10.26 -0.86 0.94
CA GLU A 194 9.18 -0.13 1.64
C GLU A 194 7.92 -0.07 0.76
N GLN A 195 6.77 -0.32 1.36
CA GLN A 195 5.48 -0.33 0.65
C GLN A 195 4.33 0.08 1.58
N TYR A 196 3.29 0.69 1.00
CA TYR A 196 2.06 1.01 1.70
C TYR A 196 1.27 -0.25 2.06
N ILE A 197 0.68 -0.26 3.25
CA ILE A 197 -0.30 -1.27 3.67
C ILE A 197 -1.64 -0.89 3.03
N MET A 198 -2.09 -1.70 2.08
CA MET A 198 -3.28 -1.44 1.25
C MET A 198 -4.18 -2.69 1.24
N PRO A 199 -4.92 -2.94 2.33
CA PRO A 199 -5.70 -4.15 2.50
C PRO A 199 -7.16 -3.97 2.06
N VAL A 200 -7.70 -4.99 1.38
CA VAL A 200 -9.13 -5.14 1.07
C VAL A 200 -9.58 -6.56 1.39
N LEU A 201 -10.90 -6.79 1.51
CA LEU A 201 -11.46 -8.14 1.59
C LEU A 201 -10.99 -8.98 0.40
N TYR A 202 -10.60 -10.22 0.67
CA TYR A 202 -10.02 -11.12 -0.34
C TYR A 202 -10.86 -11.24 -1.62
N THR A 203 -12.20 -11.30 -1.51
CA THR A 203 -13.11 -11.33 -2.65
C THR A 203 -12.95 -10.11 -3.58
N MET A 204 -12.69 -8.93 -3.01
CA MET A 204 -12.51 -7.69 -3.76
C MET A 204 -11.17 -7.65 -4.50
N SER A 205 -10.09 -8.22 -3.96
CA SER A 205 -8.76 -8.17 -4.60
C SER A 205 -8.76 -8.84 -5.98
N LYS A 206 -9.55 -9.91 -6.17
CA LYS A 206 -9.74 -10.58 -7.46
C LYS A 206 -10.37 -9.65 -8.52
N LYS A 207 -11.30 -8.79 -8.11
CA LYS A 207 -11.91 -7.77 -8.99
C LYS A 207 -10.94 -6.61 -9.27
N ILE A 208 -10.20 -6.17 -8.26
CA ILE A 208 -9.14 -5.15 -8.43
C ILE A 208 -8.07 -5.65 -9.40
N HIS A 209 -7.64 -6.92 -9.30
CA HIS A 209 -6.74 -7.55 -10.25
C HIS A 209 -7.33 -7.53 -11.67
N LYS A 210 -8.59 -7.93 -11.85
CA LYS A 210 -9.26 -7.89 -13.15
C LYS A 210 -9.30 -6.46 -13.72
N ALA A 211 -9.61 -5.44 -12.92
CA ALA A 211 -9.60 -4.04 -13.33
C ALA A 211 -8.19 -3.58 -13.76
N GLN A 212 -7.16 -3.94 -12.99
CA GLN A 212 -5.76 -3.67 -13.33
C GLN A 212 -5.37 -4.32 -14.66
N GLN A 213 -5.74 -5.57 -14.92
CA GLN A 213 -5.46 -6.24 -16.19
C GLN A 213 -6.22 -5.63 -17.38
N LEU A 214 -7.36 -4.97 -17.17
CA LEU A 214 -8.06 -4.22 -18.21
C LEU A 214 -7.37 -2.87 -18.51
N ALA A 215 -6.88 -2.19 -17.46
CA ALA A 215 -6.09 -0.96 -17.59
C ALA A 215 -4.77 -1.22 -18.34
N LEU A 216 -3.98 -2.23 -17.93
CA LEU A 216 -2.69 -2.57 -18.53
C LEU A 216 -2.80 -2.90 -20.03
N LYS A 217 -3.84 -3.66 -20.43
CA LYS A 217 -4.14 -3.96 -21.85
C LYS A 217 -4.40 -2.71 -22.71
N SER A 218 -4.71 -1.59 -22.07
CA SER A 218 -5.02 -0.31 -22.71
C SER A 218 -3.87 0.71 -22.56
N GLY A 219 -2.71 0.29 -22.03
CA GLY A 219 -1.55 1.17 -21.78
C GLY A 219 -1.70 2.06 -20.53
N HIS A 220 -2.61 1.71 -19.63
CA HIS A 220 -2.87 2.43 -18.38
C HIS A 220 -2.50 1.56 -17.17
N SER A 221 -2.38 2.15 -15.98
CA SER A 221 -2.34 1.39 -14.72
C SER A 221 -3.23 2.07 -13.69
N LEU A 222 -3.76 1.30 -12.73
CA LEU A 222 -4.45 1.86 -11.58
C LEU A 222 -3.45 2.48 -10.61
N LYS A 223 -3.82 3.63 -10.04
CA LYS A 223 -3.13 4.24 -8.91
C LYS A 223 -4.06 4.33 -7.70
N ILE A 224 -3.86 3.48 -6.70
CA ILE A 224 -4.72 3.41 -5.51
C ILE A 224 -4.20 4.35 -4.43
N TYR A 225 -5.08 5.23 -3.94
CA TYR A 225 -4.79 6.23 -2.90
C TYR A 225 -5.30 5.80 -1.53
N GLU A 226 -6.33 4.97 -1.45
CA GLU A 226 -6.75 4.36 -0.20
C GLU A 226 -7.52 3.05 -0.40
N ALA A 227 -7.39 2.15 0.58
CA ALA A 227 -8.18 0.93 0.70
C ALA A 227 -8.85 0.89 2.08
N PHE A 228 -8.15 0.35 3.10
CA PHE A 228 -8.57 0.47 4.49
C PHE A 228 -8.27 1.86 5.06
N ARG A 229 -9.27 2.46 5.72
CA ARG A 229 -9.15 3.73 6.46
C ARG A 229 -9.52 3.48 7.93
N PRO A 230 -8.67 3.78 8.94
CA PRO A 230 -9.03 3.62 10.35
C PRO A 230 -10.30 4.39 10.74
N TYR A 231 -11.08 3.88 11.69
CA TYR A 231 -12.31 4.52 12.16
C TYR A 231 -12.07 5.88 12.84
N SER A 232 -10.96 6.02 13.57
CA SER A 232 -10.51 7.29 14.16
C SER A 232 -10.32 8.38 13.10
N VAL A 233 -9.64 8.03 12.01
CA VAL A 233 -9.36 8.92 10.87
C VAL A 233 -10.66 9.36 10.21
N GLN A 234 -11.56 8.42 9.92
CA GLN A 234 -12.89 8.72 9.35
C GLN A 234 -13.70 9.72 10.20
N LYS A 235 -13.68 9.56 11.53
CA LYS A 235 -14.35 10.50 12.45
C LYS A 235 -13.65 11.86 12.52
N SER A 236 -12.32 11.89 12.39
CA SER A 236 -11.54 13.13 12.32
C SER A 236 -11.88 13.94 11.06
N VAL A 237 -11.83 13.31 9.88
CA VAL A 237 -12.18 13.94 8.60
C VAL A 237 -13.61 14.48 8.61
N ALA A 238 -14.58 13.71 9.13
CA ALA A 238 -15.97 14.14 9.23
C ALA A 238 -16.15 15.35 10.17
N ALA A 239 -15.46 15.35 11.32
CA ALA A 239 -15.55 16.43 12.30
C ALA A 239 -14.93 17.73 11.77
N GLU A 240 -13.73 17.68 11.19
CA GLU A 240 -13.03 18.86 10.68
C GLU A 240 -13.68 19.43 9.41
N LEU A 241 -14.21 18.57 8.52
CA LEU A 241 -15.01 19.03 7.38
C LEU A 241 -16.26 19.78 7.85
N MET A 242 -16.98 19.25 8.85
CA MET A 242 -18.16 19.91 9.40
C MET A 242 -17.79 21.23 10.11
N ALA A 243 -16.66 21.28 10.81
CA ALA A 243 -16.14 22.48 11.46
C ALA A 243 -15.67 23.56 10.48
N LEU A 244 -15.18 23.16 9.30
CA LEU A 244 -14.90 24.07 8.17
C LEU A 244 -16.20 24.58 7.54
N ALA A 245 -17.14 23.68 7.22
CA ALA A 245 -18.41 24.01 6.59
C ALA A 245 -19.24 25.02 7.41
N GLN A 246 -19.23 24.90 8.74
CA GLN A 246 -19.91 25.87 9.63
C GLN A 246 -19.35 27.30 9.55
N LYS A 247 -18.12 27.48 9.03
CA LYS A 247 -17.43 28.77 8.92
C LYS A 247 -17.36 29.27 7.48
N ASP A 248 -17.48 28.37 6.50
CA ASP A 248 -17.31 28.66 5.07
C ASP A 248 -18.57 28.26 4.27
N PRO A 249 -19.40 29.24 3.85
CA PRO A 249 -20.63 28.97 3.12
C PRO A 249 -20.45 28.20 1.81
N ALA A 250 -19.31 28.34 1.14
CA ALA A 250 -19.05 27.61 -0.11
C ALA A 250 -18.78 26.12 0.16
N VAL A 251 -18.07 25.80 1.25
CA VAL A 251 -17.88 24.41 1.71
C VAL A 251 -19.21 23.80 2.13
N MET A 252 -20.03 24.55 2.88
CA MET A 252 -21.38 24.11 3.24
C MET A 252 -22.23 23.84 1.99
N GLU A 253 -22.23 24.74 1.01
CA GLU A 253 -22.94 24.54 -0.26
C GLU A 253 -22.43 23.28 -0.99
N GLY A 254 -21.12 23.12 -1.09
CA GLY A 254 -20.46 21.99 -1.75
C GLY A 254 -20.89 20.63 -1.20
N ILE A 255 -21.14 20.52 0.11
CA ILE A 255 -21.51 19.27 0.79
C ILE A 255 -23.01 19.12 1.09
N SER A 256 -23.85 20.12 0.77
CA SER A 256 -25.29 20.10 1.11
C SER A 256 -26.24 20.53 -0.02
N THR A 257 -25.73 20.81 -1.22
CA THR A 257 -26.58 21.07 -2.40
C THR A 257 -27.27 19.77 -2.83
N PRO A 258 -28.62 19.70 -2.88
CA PRO A 258 -29.34 18.53 -3.38
C PRO A 258 -28.87 18.10 -4.79
N PRO A 259 -28.77 16.79 -5.08
CA PRO A 259 -29.18 15.65 -4.25
C PRO A 259 -28.17 15.28 -3.14
N TRP A 260 -27.05 16.00 -3.05
CA TRP A 260 -25.94 15.69 -2.16
C TRP A 260 -26.15 16.23 -0.74
N GLY A 261 -25.50 15.57 0.20
CA GLY A 261 -25.50 15.84 1.63
C GLY A 261 -24.24 15.22 2.23
N LEU A 262 -23.81 15.67 3.41
CA LEU A 262 -22.52 15.31 4.02
C LEU A 262 -22.16 13.82 3.91
N SER A 263 -23.12 12.91 4.17
CA SER A 263 -22.94 11.45 4.14
C SER A 263 -22.58 10.86 2.77
N TRP A 264 -22.72 11.61 1.67
CA TRP A 264 -22.27 11.22 0.34
C TRP A 264 -20.76 11.43 0.12
N PHE A 265 -20.11 12.23 0.97
CA PHE A 265 -18.67 12.52 0.89
C PHE A 265 -17.92 12.02 2.13
N ILE A 266 -18.55 12.07 3.31
CA ILE A 266 -17.99 11.50 4.53
C ILE A 266 -19.11 11.09 5.50
N VAL A 267 -19.13 9.82 5.89
CA VAL A 267 -20.07 9.33 6.91
C VAL A 267 -19.51 9.56 8.31
N ASP A 268 -20.36 10.01 9.24
CA ASP A 268 -19.99 10.21 10.65
C ASP A 268 -19.96 8.90 11.47
N GLY A 269 -19.54 7.81 10.84
CA GLY A 269 -19.57 6.44 11.37
C GLY A 269 -18.72 5.49 10.52
N THR A 270 -19.01 4.19 10.57
CA THR A 270 -18.26 3.18 9.79
C THR A 270 -18.57 3.30 8.29
N SER A 271 -17.57 3.72 7.50
CA SER A 271 -17.57 3.73 6.04
C SER A 271 -17.30 2.33 5.46
N ASN A 272 -17.36 2.23 4.13
CA ASN A 272 -17.08 1.03 3.37
C ASN A 272 -15.58 0.66 3.43
N HIS A 273 -14.68 1.66 3.59
CA HIS A 273 -13.23 1.46 3.77
C HIS A 273 -12.89 0.67 5.04
N GLN A 274 -13.51 0.97 6.20
CA GLN A 274 -13.29 0.17 7.42
C GLN A 274 -13.71 -1.29 7.22
N ARG A 275 -14.68 -1.54 6.34
CA ARG A 275 -15.19 -2.87 6.01
C ARG A 275 -14.40 -3.54 4.89
N GLY A 276 -13.46 -2.84 4.25
CA GLY A 276 -12.56 -3.31 3.20
C GLY A 276 -13.23 -3.79 1.92
N TYR A 277 -14.42 -3.29 1.59
CA TYR A 277 -15.02 -3.47 0.25
C TYR A 277 -15.01 -2.19 -0.58
N ALA A 278 -14.17 -1.21 -0.25
CA ALA A 278 -14.01 0.03 -0.99
C ALA A 278 -12.55 0.36 -1.26
N ILE A 279 -12.31 1.02 -2.39
CA ILE A 279 -11.03 1.66 -2.74
C ILE A 279 -11.29 3.07 -3.29
N ASP A 280 -10.34 3.96 -3.05
CA ASP A 280 -10.23 5.26 -3.70
C ASP A 280 -9.04 5.19 -4.69
N VAL A 281 -9.33 5.34 -5.98
CA VAL A 281 -8.40 5.01 -7.08
C VAL A 281 -8.45 6.06 -8.21
N SER A 282 -7.31 6.27 -8.87
CA SER A 282 -7.16 7.05 -10.10
C SER A 282 -6.50 6.21 -11.20
N LEU A 283 -6.30 6.82 -12.36
CA LEU A 283 -5.74 6.21 -13.56
C LEU A 283 -4.45 6.93 -13.96
N VAL A 284 -3.46 6.17 -14.43
CA VAL A 284 -2.23 6.71 -15.03
C VAL A 284 -2.03 6.18 -16.44
N LYS A 285 -1.35 6.95 -17.29
CA LYS A 285 -0.77 6.48 -18.53
C LYS A 285 0.60 5.86 -18.26
N VAL A 286 0.83 4.63 -18.72
CA VAL A 286 2.14 3.96 -18.58
C VAL A 286 3.06 4.41 -19.72
N HIS A 287 4.32 4.73 -19.37
CA HIS A 287 5.39 5.02 -20.34
C HIS A 287 6.45 3.92 -20.35
N SER A 288 6.76 3.34 -19.18
CA SER A 288 7.62 2.16 -19.09
C SER A 288 7.23 1.23 -17.94
N GLU A 289 7.46 -0.05 -18.17
CA GLU A 289 7.36 -1.12 -17.18
C GLU A 289 8.55 -2.07 -17.32
N ILE A 290 8.84 -2.80 -16.24
CA ILE A 290 9.81 -3.90 -16.24
C ILE A 290 9.14 -5.17 -15.75
N LYS A 291 9.70 -6.32 -16.15
CA LYS A 291 9.48 -7.57 -15.41
C LYS A 291 10.45 -7.63 -14.24
N GLU A 292 9.93 -7.76 -13.03
CA GLU A 292 10.71 -8.02 -11.82
C GLU A 292 10.47 -9.44 -11.32
N VAL A 293 11.50 -10.03 -10.71
CA VAL A 293 11.42 -11.37 -10.12
C VAL A 293 11.10 -11.23 -8.63
N ILE A 294 10.01 -11.85 -8.19
CA ILE A 294 9.54 -11.88 -6.82
C ILE A 294 9.46 -13.35 -6.39
N GLY A 295 10.47 -13.79 -5.64
CA GLY A 295 10.69 -15.21 -5.35
C GLY A 295 10.86 -16.00 -6.65
N SER A 296 10.06 -17.06 -6.84
CA SER A 296 10.10 -17.90 -8.03
C SER A 296 9.21 -17.43 -9.20
N TYR A 297 8.70 -16.19 -9.16
CA TYR A 297 7.69 -15.69 -10.11
C TYR A 297 8.06 -14.33 -10.73
N ASN A 298 7.62 -14.10 -11.97
CA ASN A 298 7.68 -12.79 -12.60
C ASN A 298 6.45 -11.95 -12.25
N ALA A 299 6.67 -10.65 -12.04
CA ALA A 299 5.63 -9.64 -11.90
C ALA A 299 5.88 -8.47 -12.85
N THR A 300 4.86 -7.69 -13.17
CA THR A 300 5.04 -6.40 -13.86
C THR A 300 5.22 -5.29 -12.82
N ARG A 301 6.24 -4.44 -12.97
CA ARG A 301 6.36 -3.19 -12.21
C ARG A 301 6.39 -2.00 -13.15
N ILE A 302 5.45 -1.07 -12.97
CA ILE A 302 5.45 0.21 -13.67
C ILE A 302 6.60 1.07 -13.15
N THR A 303 7.43 1.60 -14.04
CA THR A 303 8.65 2.36 -13.71
C THR A 303 8.59 3.82 -14.15
N ASP A 304 7.78 4.15 -15.14
CA ASP A 304 7.50 5.54 -15.54
C ASP A 304 6.06 5.68 -16.02
N TYR A 305 5.40 6.77 -15.62
CA TYR A 305 3.99 7.02 -15.87
C TYR A 305 3.63 8.52 -15.76
N THR A 306 2.43 8.87 -16.19
CA THR A 306 1.83 10.18 -15.91
C THR A 306 0.40 10.00 -15.44
N GLU A 307 0.08 10.58 -14.28
CA GLU A 307 -1.30 10.65 -13.77
C GLU A 307 -2.18 11.44 -14.74
N TYR A 308 -3.39 10.95 -15.00
CA TYR A 308 -4.36 11.70 -15.79
C TYR A 308 -4.94 12.86 -14.98
N GLU A 309 -5.25 13.98 -15.65
CA GLU A 309 -6.15 14.97 -15.07
C GLU A 309 -7.55 14.35 -14.96
N MET A 310 -8.08 14.32 -13.75
CA MET A 310 -9.41 13.79 -13.42
C MET A 310 -10.38 14.96 -13.14
N PRO A 311 -11.71 14.74 -13.00
CA PRO A 311 -12.70 15.81 -12.84
C PRO A 311 -12.41 16.80 -11.70
N THR A 312 -11.71 16.32 -10.67
CA THR A 312 -11.14 17.09 -9.56
C THR A 312 -9.80 16.45 -9.15
N PRO A 313 -9.02 17.06 -8.25
CA PRO A 313 -8.06 16.31 -7.44
C PRO A 313 -8.74 15.15 -6.70
N ILE A 314 -7.97 14.10 -6.38
CA ILE A 314 -8.41 12.97 -5.53
C ILE A 314 -8.89 13.49 -4.16
N HIS A 315 -9.92 12.86 -3.58
CA HIS A 315 -10.47 13.19 -2.26
C HIS A 315 -11.07 14.63 -2.13
N GLU A 316 -11.64 15.17 -3.20
CA GLU A 316 -12.41 16.44 -3.21
C GLU A 316 -13.84 16.24 -2.67
N LEU A 317 -14.04 16.43 -1.37
CA LEU A 317 -15.30 16.18 -0.65
C LEU A 317 -16.35 17.27 -0.92
N SER A 318 -16.85 17.38 -2.16
CA SER A 318 -17.95 18.26 -2.55
C SER A 318 -18.61 17.82 -3.86
N LYS A 319 -19.76 18.40 -4.21
CA LYS A 319 -20.50 18.17 -5.47
C LYS A 319 -19.68 18.30 -6.76
N ALA A 320 -18.47 18.86 -6.71
CA ALA A 320 -17.58 18.96 -7.87
C ALA A 320 -17.02 17.59 -8.33
N SER A 321 -16.87 16.63 -7.42
CA SER A 321 -16.32 15.29 -7.71
C SER A 321 -17.37 14.26 -8.12
N ALA A 322 -18.66 14.65 -8.15
CA ALA A 322 -19.76 13.76 -8.49
C ALA A 322 -19.68 13.25 -9.94
N ILE A 323 -19.85 11.94 -10.09
CA ILE A 323 -19.90 11.26 -11.39
C ILE A 323 -21.19 11.62 -12.12
N PHE A 324 -22.30 11.70 -11.40
CA PHE A 324 -23.64 11.86 -11.97
C PHE A 324 -24.29 13.17 -11.51
N THR A 325 -25.33 13.62 -12.21
CA THR A 325 -26.14 14.78 -11.80
C THR A 325 -27.17 14.44 -10.71
N GLU A 326 -27.45 13.15 -10.52
CA GLU A 326 -28.42 12.62 -9.56
C GLU A 326 -27.80 11.55 -8.65
N SER A 327 -28.42 11.30 -7.50
CA SER A 327 -27.99 10.22 -6.61
C SER A 327 -28.56 8.88 -7.06
N VAL A 328 -27.74 7.82 -7.00
CA VAL A 328 -28.17 6.45 -7.31
C VAL A 328 -28.14 5.56 -6.07
N PRO A 329 -29.02 4.55 -5.94
CA PRO A 329 -29.03 3.65 -4.80
C PRO A 329 -27.68 2.93 -4.59
N VAL A 330 -26.98 3.26 -3.51
CA VAL A 330 -25.63 2.74 -3.13
C VAL A 330 -25.54 1.22 -2.88
N HIS A 331 -26.64 0.49 -3.07
CA HIS A 331 -26.74 -0.96 -2.94
C HIS A 331 -27.28 -1.64 -4.21
N SER A 332 -27.38 -0.89 -5.32
CA SER A 332 -27.66 -1.44 -6.65
C SER A 332 -26.36 -1.48 -7.47
N ASP A 333 -26.13 -2.62 -8.11
CA ASP A 333 -25.04 -2.88 -9.04
C ASP A 333 -25.28 -2.31 -10.45
N THR A 334 -26.51 -1.87 -10.74
CA THR A 334 -26.99 -1.52 -12.08
C THR A 334 -27.59 -0.12 -12.18
N ALA A 335 -28.13 0.47 -11.09
CA ALA A 335 -28.83 1.75 -11.15
C ALA A 335 -27.98 2.95 -11.63
N TRP A 336 -26.65 2.85 -11.52
CA TRP A 336 -25.72 3.87 -12.04
C TRP A 336 -25.66 3.91 -13.58
N ARG A 337 -26.11 2.85 -14.28
CA ARG A 337 -26.00 2.73 -15.74
C ARG A 337 -26.96 3.64 -16.51
N ASP A 338 -28.09 3.96 -15.88
CA ASP A 338 -29.13 4.83 -16.46
C ASP A 338 -28.98 6.30 -16.02
N ALA A 339 -28.05 6.59 -15.10
CA ALA A 339 -27.85 7.91 -14.52
C ALA A 339 -27.06 8.84 -15.45
N VAL A 340 -27.43 10.12 -15.47
CA VAL A 340 -26.80 11.13 -16.33
C VAL A 340 -25.45 11.57 -15.76
N PRO A 341 -24.32 11.43 -16.49
CA PRO A 341 -23.01 11.90 -16.02
C PRO A 341 -22.96 13.42 -15.84
N SER A 342 -22.14 13.87 -14.90
CA SER A 342 -21.86 15.29 -14.67
C SER A 342 -20.99 15.86 -15.80
N ALA A 343 -21.06 17.18 -16.01
CA ALA A 343 -20.30 17.85 -17.07
C ALA A 343 -18.78 17.93 -16.82
N SER A 344 -18.31 17.57 -15.62
CA SER A 344 -16.88 17.49 -15.27
C SER A 344 -16.28 16.11 -15.58
N MET A 345 -17.09 15.07 -15.81
CA MET A 345 -16.60 13.75 -16.19
C MET A 345 -15.86 13.80 -17.54
N ASN A 346 -14.63 13.27 -17.55
CA ASN A 346 -13.72 13.29 -18.69
C ASN A 346 -13.35 11.87 -19.14
N GLU A 347 -12.68 11.76 -20.28
CA GLU A 347 -12.32 10.47 -20.89
C GLU A 347 -11.53 9.53 -19.95
N PRO A 348 -10.49 10.00 -19.21
CA PRO A 348 -9.82 9.17 -18.20
C PRO A 348 -10.73 8.66 -17.07
N ALA A 349 -11.66 9.49 -16.58
CA ALA A 349 -12.61 9.07 -15.54
C ALA A 349 -13.63 8.05 -16.05
N PHE A 350 -14.11 8.18 -17.29
CA PHE A 350 -14.93 7.15 -17.92
C PHE A 350 -14.15 5.84 -18.17
N ALA A 351 -12.88 5.92 -18.56
CA ALA A 351 -12.02 4.74 -18.72
C ALA A 351 -11.79 4.01 -17.38
N LEU A 352 -11.48 4.74 -16.31
CA LEU A 352 -11.37 4.20 -14.95
C LEU A 352 -12.69 3.52 -14.52
N GLN A 353 -13.82 4.21 -14.69
CA GLN A 353 -15.14 3.67 -14.37
C GLN A 353 -15.42 2.38 -15.15
N ALA A 354 -15.09 2.33 -16.45
CA ALA A 354 -15.24 1.13 -17.27
C ALA A 354 -14.39 -0.04 -16.73
N TYR A 355 -13.09 0.15 -16.48
CA TYR A 355 -12.23 -0.93 -15.98
C TYR A 355 -12.71 -1.49 -14.63
N CYS A 356 -13.14 -0.61 -13.72
CA CYS A 356 -13.68 -1.04 -12.42
C CYS A 356 -15.04 -1.74 -12.55
N THR A 357 -15.95 -1.23 -13.40
CA THR A 357 -17.31 -1.79 -13.55
C THR A 357 -17.35 -3.07 -14.39
N ASP A 358 -16.54 -3.19 -15.44
CA ASP A 358 -16.32 -4.46 -16.16
C ASP A 358 -15.65 -5.52 -15.28
N ALA A 359 -14.90 -5.10 -14.26
CA ALA A 359 -14.38 -5.99 -13.23
C ALA A 359 -15.42 -6.40 -12.15
N GLY A 360 -16.60 -5.78 -12.13
CA GLY A 360 -17.67 -6.07 -11.18
C GLY A 360 -17.62 -5.23 -9.88
N LEU A 361 -16.91 -4.11 -9.89
CA LEU A 361 -17.03 -3.06 -8.86
C LEU A 361 -18.14 -2.07 -9.23
N THR A 362 -18.62 -1.31 -8.26
CA THR A 362 -19.72 -0.33 -8.43
C THR A 362 -19.30 1.07 -7.99
N PRO A 363 -19.47 2.11 -8.82
CA PRO A 363 -19.08 3.48 -8.48
C PRO A 363 -19.97 4.08 -7.37
N LEU A 364 -19.42 5.01 -6.59
CA LEU A 364 -20.22 5.90 -5.75
C LEU A 364 -20.58 7.18 -6.52
N ALA A 365 -21.86 7.53 -6.52
CA ALA A 365 -22.42 8.59 -7.37
C ALA A 365 -21.76 9.96 -7.19
N SER A 366 -21.32 10.26 -5.97
CA SER A 366 -20.73 11.51 -5.53
C SER A 366 -19.22 11.62 -5.71
N GLU A 367 -18.52 10.55 -6.08
CA GLU A 367 -17.05 10.49 -6.02
C GLU A 367 -16.47 9.66 -7.18
N TRP A 368 -15.84 10.33 -8.16
CA TRP A 368 -15.30 9.66 -9.37
C TRP A 368 -14.22 8.60 -9.11
N TRP A 369 -13.55 8.66 -7.96
CA TRP A 369 -12.48 7.72 -7.57
C TRP A 369 -12.97 6.50 -6.79
N HIS A 370 -14.20 6.53 -6.27
CA HIS A 370 -14.61 5.60 -5.22
C HIS A 370 -15.39 4.41 -5.78
N PHE A 371 -14.87 3.21 -5.57
CA PHE A 371 -15.47 1.97 -6.08
C PHE A 371 -15.68 0.95 -4.96
N ASN A 372 -16.88 0.37 -4.93
CA ASN A 372 -17.31 -0.64 -3.96
C ASN A 372 -17.39 -2.04 -4.57
N ASP A 373 -17.22 -3.07 -3.74
CA ASP A 373 -17.63 -4.45 -4.05
C ASP A 373 -18.83 -4.86 -3.19
N LEU A 374 -20.02 -4.82 -3.81
CA LEU A 374 -21.27 -5.22 -3.16
C LEU A 374 -21.35 -6.73 -2.87
N GLU A 375 -20.60 -7.56 -3.60
CA GLU A 375 -20.52 -9.00 -3.34
C GLU A 375 -19.69 -9.26 -2.08
N ALA A 376 -18.48 -8.71 -1.99
CA ALA A 376 -17.64 -8.80 -0.79
C ALA A 376 -18.37 -8.27 0.44
N LYS A 377 -19.08 -7.14 0.33
CA LYS A 377 -20.00 -6.64 1.36
C LYS A 377 -21.02 -7.70 1.79
N SER A 378 -21.70 -8.35 0.84
CA SER A 378 -22.76 -9.33 1.14
C SER A 378 -22.23 -10.54 1.91
N GLN A 379 -21.02 -11.01 1.59
CA GLN A 379 -20.38 -12.17 2.20
C GLN A 379 -20.02 -11.96 3.68
N VAL A 380 -19.88 -10.71 4.13
CA VAL A 380 -19.54 -10.34 5.52
C VAL A 380 -20.69 -9.68 6.29
N GLU A 381 -21.89 -9.60 5.71
CA GLU A 381 -23.02 -8.85 6.27
C GLU A 381 -23.42 -9.33 7.70
N ASN A 382 -23.15 -10.60 8.03
CA ASN A 382 -23.40 -11.19 9.35
C ASN A 382 -22.29 -10.93 10.39
N LYS A 383 -21.10 -10.44 9.98
CA LYS A 383 -19.96 -10.16 10.87
C LYS A 383 -19.02 -9.13 10.23
N LYS A 384 -19.36 -7.86 10.40
CA LYS A 384 -18.69 -6.71 9.75
C LYS A 384 -17.52 -6.21 10.59
N SER A 385 -16.48 -5.69 9.93
CA SER A 385 -15.47 -4.89 10.61
C SER A 385 -16.02 -3.53 11.08
N THR A 386 -15.49 -3.04 12.19
CA THR A 386 -15.68 -1.65 12.64
C THR A 386 -14.54 -0.73 12.21
N GLY A 387 -13.39 -1.29 11.78
CA GLY A 387 -12.15 -0.57 11.49
C GLY A 387 -11.55 0.19 12.68
N GLN A 388 -11.86 -0.22 13.92
CA GLN A 388 -11.33 0.38 15.15
C GLN A 388 -9.92 -0.15 15.48
N PHE A 389 -9.03 -0.13 14.49
CA PHE A 389 -7.64 -0.55 14.56
C PHE A 389 -6.82 0.22 13.50
N ILE A 390 -5.49 0.19 13.65
CA ILE A 390 -4.51 0.67 12.68
C ILE A 390 -3.71 -0.57 12.23
N LEU A 391 -3.25 -0.58 10.98
CA LEU A 391 -2.46 -1.67 10.41
C LEU A 391 -1.05 -1.15 10.15
N SER A 392 -0.07 -1.66 10.88
CA SER A 392 1.35 -1.25 10.82
C SER A 392 2.32 -2.41 10.59
N GLU A 393 1.82 -3.64 10.48
CA GLU A 393 2.62 -4.85 10.28
C GLU A 393 2.47 -5.40 8.85
N VAL A 394 3.57 -5.90 8.29
CA VAL A 394 3.62 -6.70 7.05
C VAL A 394 4.35 -8.00 7.40
N MET A 395 3.81 -9.15 6.97
CA MET A 395 4.33 -10.48 7.31
C MET A 395 4.61 -11.35 6.08
N SER A 396 4.48 -10.78 4.89
CA SER A 396 4.65 -11.47 3.62
C SER A 396 6.08 -11.90 3.37
N SER A 397 6.26 -13.05 2.71
CA SER A 397 7.54 -13.57 2.27
C SER A 397 7.57 -13.81 0.75
N PRO A 398 8.76 -13.84 0.12
CA PRO A 398 8.89 -14.17 -1.31
C PRO A 398 8.24 -15.52 -1.65
N PRO A 399 7.35 -15.59 -2.66
CA PRO A 399 6.62 -16.80 -2.99
C PRO A 399 7.53 -17.81 -3.70
N THR A 400 7.43 -19.08 -3.31
CA THR A 400 8.18 -20.19 -3.92
C THR A 400 7.31 -21.01 -4.87
N GLN A 401 7.93 -21.68 -5.85
CA GLN A 401 7.25 -22.74 -6.61
C GLN A 401 6.96 -23.93 -5.70
N LYS A 402 5.70 -24.42 -5.69
CA LYS A 402 5.39 -25.72 -5.08
C LYS A 402 6.19 -26.78 -5.83
N LYS A 403 7.20 -27.38 -5.18
CA LYS A 403 7.89 -28.56 -5.72
C LYS A 403 6.84 -29.64 -5.98
N VAL A 404 6.63 -29.99 -7.25
CA VAL A 404 5.80 -31.14 -7.62
C VAL A 404 6.48 -32.36 -7.03
N ALA A 405 5.81 -33.06 -6.11
CA ALA A 405 6.30 -34.31 -5.58
C ALA A 405 6.37 -35.33 -6.72
N SER A 406 7.59 -35.78 -7.03
CA SER A 406 7.92 -36.77 -8.06
C SER A 406 7.61 -38.19 -7.62
#